data_AF-A0A7C5IM85-F1
#
_entry.id   AF-A0A7C5IM85-F1
#
_cell.length_a   1.000
_cell.length_b   1.000
_cell.length_c   1.000
_cell.angle_alpha   90.00
_cell.angle_beta   90.00
_cell.angle_gamma   90.00
#
_symmetry.space_group_name_H-M   'P 1'
#
loop_
_entity.id
_entity.type
_entity.pdbx_description
1 polymer ?
#
loop_
_entity_poly.entity_id
_entity_poly.type
_entity_poly.pdbx_seq_one_letter_code
_entity_poly.pdbx_strand_id
1 'polypeptide(L)'
;MANIKSAKKRARQAEKRRERNRALKTFLKNLRKKTIEILSSETESLEKKQQALNYYKSQLDKAWAKGLFKRNKSSRLKSKIDIFFNKVLSVKK
;
A
#
# COMPACT_ATOMS: atom_id res chain seq x y z
N MET A 1 -33.05 -4.13 3.55
CA MET A 1 -33.49 -2.73 3.71
C MET A 1 -33.15 -2.26 5.11
N ALA A 2 -32.53 -1.09 5.29
CA ALA A 2 -32.27 -0.53 6.62
C ALA A 2 -33.55 0.13 7.14
N ASN A 3 -34.40 -0.63 7.83
CA ASN A 3 -35.74 -0.17 8.20
C ASN A 3 -35.73 0.80 9.40
N ILE A 4 -34.78 0.63 10.31
CA ILE A 4 -34.64 1.46 11.52
C ILE A 4 -33.84 2.74 11.21
N LYS A 5 -34.21 3.89 11.81
CA LYS A 5 -33.53 5.19 11.63
C LYS A 5 -32.00 5.10 11.88
N SER A 6 -31.59 4.38 12.92
CA SER A 6 -30.18 4.14 13.26
C SER A 6 -29.46 3.32 12.17
N ALA A 7 -30.11 2.30 11.62
CA ALA A 7 -29.58 1.49 10.53
C ALA A 7 -29.38 2.33 9.25
N LYS A 8 -30.35 3.20 8.89
CA LYS A 8 -30.20 4.13 7.76
C LYS A 8 -29.01 5.08 7.93
N LYS A 9 -28.76 5.55 9.17
CA LYS A 9 -27.57 6.36 9.50
C LYS A 9 -26.28 5.57 9.33
N ARG A 10 -26.22 4.32 9.84
CA ARG A 10 -25.04 3.45 9.71
C ARG A 10 -24.72 3.13 8.25
N ALA A 11 -25.74 2.86 7.41
CA ALA A 11 -25.58 2.62 5.98
C ALA A 11 -24.88 3.81 5.28
N ARG A 12 -25.41 5.03 5.47
CA ARG A 12 -24.79 6.26 4.91
C ARG A 12 -23.35 6.48 5.39
N GLN A 13 -23.07 6.21 6.66
CA GLN A 13 -21.70 6.33 7.20
C GLN A 13 -20.76 5.26 6.61
N ALA A 14 -21.26 4.05 6.39
CA ALA A 14 -20.49 2.95 5.83
C ALA A 14 -20.09 3.24 4.37
N GLU A 15 -20.98 3.78 3.55
CA GLU A 15 -20.68 4.17 2.17
C GLU A 15 -19.56 5.21 2.10
N LYS A 16 -19.67 6.30 2.86
CA LYS A 16 -18.62 7.33 2.93
C LYS A 16 -17.27 6.79 3.39
N ARG A 17 -17.25 5.79 4.28
CA ARG A 17 -16.02 5.10 4.70
C ARG A 17 -15.51 4.15 3.61
N ARG A 18 -16.41 3.45 2.93
CA ARG A 18 -16.10 2.50 1.85
C ARG A 18 -15.43 3.20 0.68
N GLU A 19 -15.94 4.34 0.24
CA GLU A 19 -15.37 5.13 -0.86
C GLU A 19 -13.95 5.60 -0.55
N ARG A 20 -13.76 6.26 0.60
CA ARG A 20 -12.43 6.70 1.05
C ARG A 20 -11.45 5.54 1.16
N ASN A 21 -11.89 4.43 1.74
CA ASN A 21 -11.04 3.25 1.90
C ASN A 21 -10.72 2.58 0.55
N ARG A 22 -11.67 2.60 -0.39
CA ARG A 22 -11.46 2.08 -1.76
C ARG A 22 -10.39 2.90 -2.49
N ALA A 23 -10.47 4.23 -2.42
CA ALA A 23 -9.47 5.12 -3.03
C ALA A 23 -8.07 4.84 -2.48
N LEU A 24 -7.91 4.82 -1.15
CA LEU A 24 -6.62 4.56 -0.50
C LEU A 24 -6.07 3.16 -0.81
N LYS A 25 -6.92 2.12 -0.79
CA LYS A 25 -6.50 0.75 -1.15
C LYS A 25 -6.04 0.66 -2.60
N THR A 26 -6.71 1.36 -3.51
CA THR A 26 -6.34 1.38 -4.94
C THR A 26 -5.04 2.13 -5.15
N PHE A 27 -4.88 3.28 -4.49
CA PHE A 27 -3.62 4.03 -4.48
C PHE A 27 -2.43 3.17 -4.02
N LEU A 28 -2.55 2.47 -2.89
CA LEU A 28 -1.47 1.60 -2.39
C LEU A 28 -1.16 0.43 -3.33
N LYS A 29 -2.17 -0.14 -4.00
CA LYS A 29 -1.97 -1.18 -5.01
C LYS A 29 -1.19 -0.63 -6.22
N ASN A 30 -1.57 0.54 -6.70
CA ASN A 30 -0.92 1.19 -7.84
C ASN A 30 0.50 1.60 -7.47
N LEU A 31 0.72 2.16 -6.28
CA LEU A 31 2.03 2.52 -5.79
C LEU A 31 2.94 1.29 -5.72
N ARG A 32 2.43 0.16 -5.21
CA ARG A 32 3.18 -1.11 -5.21
C ARG A 32 3.61 -1.53 -6.61
N LYS A 33 2.73 -1.44 -7.61
CA LYS A 33 3.06 -1.79 -9.00
C LYS A 33 4.19 -0.91 -9.53
N LYS A 34 4.04 0.42 -9.39
CA LYS A 34 5.07 1.40 -9.78
C LYS A 34 6.41 1.12 -9.11
N THR A 35 6.41 0.83 -7.80
CA THR A 35 7.64 0.48 -7.07
C THR A 35 8.29 -0.78 -7.65
N ILE A 36 7.52 -1.82 -7.98
CA ILE A 36 8.05 -3.06 -8.59
C ILE A 36 8.63 -2.78 -9.98
N GLU A 37 7.96 -1.97 -10.80
CA GLU A 37 8.44 -1.54 -12.12
C GLU A 37 9.80 -0.82 -12.00
N ILE A 38 9.88 0.18 -11.11
CA ILE A 38 11.13 0.91 -10.81
C ILE A 38 12.25 -0.03 -10.36
N LEU A 39 11.94 -0.95 -9.43
CA LEU A 39 12.94 -1.89 -8.92
C LEU A 39 13.45 -2.83 -10.02
N SER A 40 12.57 -3.27 -10.92
CA SER A 40 12.90 -4.19 -12.02
C SER A 40 13.60 -3.50 -13.18
N SER A 41 13.44 -2.18 -13.33
CA SER A 41 14.08 -1.43 -14.40
C SER A 41 15.60 -1.48 -14.30
N GLU A 42 16.28 -1.78 -15.39
CA GLU A 42 17.75 -1.86 -15.43
C GLU A 42 18.42 -0.49 -15.51
N THR A 43 17.73 0.49 -16.09
CA THR A 43 18.22 1.85 -16.37
C THR A 43 18.09 2.79 -15.17
N GLU A 44 17.32 2.41 -14.15
CA GLU A 44 17.13 3.25 -12.97
C GLU A 44 18.28 3.12 -11.97
N SER A 45 18.75 4.27 -11.48
CA SER A 45 19.81 4.35 -10.49
C SER A 45 19.39 3.72 -9.16
N LEU A 46 20.38 3.23 -8.41
CA LEU A 46 20.17 2.62 -7.10
C LEU A 46 19.45 3.58 -6.12
N GLU A 47 19.77 4.87 -6.20
CA GLU A 47 19.15 5.91 -5.38
C GLU A 47 17.65 6.04 -5.66
N LYS A 48 17.23 6.06 -6.93
CA LYS A 48 15.80 6.13 -7.29
C LYS A 48 15.03 4.92 -6.78
N LYS A 49 15.64 3.72 -6.87
CA LYS A 49 15.05 2.49 -6.32
C LYS A 49 14.89 2.58 -4.80
N GLN A 50 15.89 3.09 -4.09
CA GLN A 50 15.85 3.26 -2.65
C GLN A 50 14.80 4.30 -2.23
N GLN A 51 14.70 5.41 -2.95
CA GLN A 51 13.68 6.44 -2.70
C GLN A 51 12.26 5.89 -2.90
N ALA A 52 12.01 5.17 -4.00
CA ALA A 52 10.73 4.54 -4.28
C ALA A 52 10.34 3.51 -3.21
N LEU A 53 11.30 2.71 -2.75
CA LEU A 53 11.14 1.76 -1.66
C LEU A 53 10.75 2.45 -0.34
N ASN A 54 11.50 3.47 0.06
CA ASN A 54 11.27 4.23 1.29
C ASN A 54 9.91 4.93 1.26
N TYR A 55 9.55 5.54 0.14
CA TYR A 55 8.25 6.16 -0.06
C TYR A 55 7.11 5.14 0.09
N TYR A 56 7.22 3.98 -0.55
CA TYR A 56 6.22 2.92 -0.43
C TYR A 56 6.06 2.44 1.02
N LYS A 57 7.17 2.21 1.73
CA LYS A 57 7.17 1.81 3.14
C LYS A 57 6.46 2.84 4.02
N SER A 58 6.74 4.13 3.82
CA SER A 58 6.10 5.23 4.57
C SER A 58 4.58 5.26 4.33
N GLN A 59 4.14 5.09 3.08
CA GLN A 59 2.70 5.07 2.76
C GLN A 59 1.97 3.87 3.38
N LEU A 60 2.62 2.71 3.47
CA LEU A 60 2.06 1.54 4.15
C LEU A 60 1.85 1.78 5.65
N ASP A 61 2.82 2.39 6.33
CA ASP A 61 2.69 2.68 7.76
C ASP A 61 1.60 3.71 8.04
N LYS A 62 1.52 4.76 7.22
CA LYS A 62 0.43 5.73 7.29
C LYS A 62 -0.94 5.07 7.10
N ALA A 63 -1.03 4.10 6.20
CA ALA A 63 -2.28 3.38 5.95
C ALA A 63 -2.68 2.47 7.13
N TRP A 64 -1.72 1.83 7.80
CA TRP A 64 -1.97 1.09 9.03
C TRP A 64 -2.38 2.01 10.17
N ALA A 65 -1.68 3.12 10.38
CA ALA A 65 -1.99 4.10 11.43
C ALA A 65 -3.41 4.70 11.26
N LYS A 66 -3.87 4.86 10.01
CA LYS A 66 -5.25 5.27 9.69
C LYS A 66 -6.30 4.15 9.84
N GLY A 67 -5.91 2.97 10.31
CA GLY A 67 -6.81 1.84 10.57
C GLY A 67 -7.30 1.11 9.31
N LEU A 68 -6.63 1.29 8.16
CA LEU A 68 -7.08 0.71 6.89
C LEU A 68 -6.91 -0.81 6.82
N PHE A 69 -5.89 -1.34 7.52
CA PHE A 69 -5.60 -2.75 7.70
C PHE A 69 -4.74 -2.97 8.97
N LYS A 70 -4.56 -4.22 9.42
CA LYS A 70 -3.77 -4.57 10.62
C LYS A 70 -2.26 -4.40 10.43
N ARG A 71 -1.52 -4.15 11.52
CA ARG A 71 -0.05 -3.99 11.53
C ARG A 71 0.69 -5.10 10.77
N ASN A 72 0.30 -6.35 11.00
CA ASN A 72 0.93 -7.52 10.37
C ASN A 72 0.85 -7.50 8.84
N LYS A 73 -0.21 -6.90 8.28
CA LYS A 73 -0.31 -6.73 6.83
C LYS A 73 0.68 -5.68 6.31
N SER A 74 0.95 -4.60 7.07
CA SER A 74 2.03 -3.66 6.74
C SER A 74 3.38 -4.38 6.74
N SER A 75 3.71 -5.05 7.84
CA SER A 75 4.99 -5.74 8.02
C SER A 75 5.24 -6.78 6.93
N ARG A 76 4.23 -7.59 6.59
CA ARG A 76 4.34 -8.58 5.52
C ARG A 76 4.57 -7.95 4.15
N LEU A 77 3.92 -6.82 3.85
CA LEU A 77 4.10 -6.14 2.56
C LEU A 77 5.49 -5.51 2.44
N LYS A 78 6.02 -4.92 3.52
CA LYS A 78 7.39 -4.41 3.58
C LYS A 78 8.40 -5.52 3.35
N SER A 79 8.32 -6.59 4.14
CA SER A 79 9.21 -7.75 4.03
C SER A 79 9.22 -8.34 2.62
N LYS A 80 8.05 -8.49 1.97
CA LYS A 80 7.98 -8.99 0.59
C LYS A 80 8.71 -8.10 -0.43
N ILE A 81 8.62 -6.78 -0.30
CA ILE A 81 9.35 -5.90 -1.21
C ILE A 81 10.85 -5.89 -0.89
N ASP A 82 11.23 -5.94 0.38
CA ASP A 82 12.64 -5.99 0.77
C ASP A 82 13.34 -7.24 0.24
N ILE A 83 12.68 -8.41 0.34
CA ILE A 83 13.16 -9.65 -0.27
C ILE A 83 13.31 -9.50 -1.79
N PHE A 84 12.33 -8.87 -2.45
CA PHE A 84 12.38 -8.63 -3.89
C PHE A 84 13.55 -7.71 -4.28
N PHE A 85 13.74 -6.61 -3.55
CA PHE A 85 14.85 -5.68 -3.76
C PHE A 85 16.21 -6.36 -3.61
N ASN A 86 16.38 -7.14 -2.54
CA ASN A 86 17.62 -7.89 -2.31
C ASN A 86 17.89 -8.92 -3.41
N LYS A 87 16.84 -9.59 -3.91
CA LYS A 87 16.96 -10.51 -5.05
C LYS A 87 17.43 -9.79 -6.31
N VAL A 88 16.86 -8.63 -6.62
CA VAL A 88 17.27 -7.83 -7.78
C VAL A 88 18.73 -7.37 -7.66
N LEU A 89 19.17 -6.97 -6.47
CA LEU A 89 20.57 -6.62 -6.22
C LEU A 89 21.51 -7.81 -6.37
N SER A 90 21.13 -8.98 -5.87
CA SER A 90 21.94 -10.20 -5.93
C SER A 90 22.14 -10.72 -7.35
N VAL A 91 21.19 -10.52 -8.27
CA VAL A 91 21.29 -10.96 -9.66
C VAL A 91 22.22 -10.05 -10.49
N LYS A 92 22.40 -8.80 -10.07
CA LYS A 92 23.29 -7.83 -10.74
C LYS A 92 24.75 -7.91 -10.29
N LYS A 93 25.06 -8.74 -9.29
CA LYS A 93 26.40 -8.95 -8.75
C LYS A 93 27.03 -10.15 -9.42
#